data_AF-A0A482WYA4-F1
#
_entry.id   AF-A0A482WYA4-F1
#
_cell.length_a   1.000
_cell.length_b   1.000
_cell.length_c   1.000
_cell.angle_alpha   90.00
_cell.angle_beta   90.00
_cell.angle_gamma   90.00
#
_symmetry.space_group_name_H-M   'P 1'
#
loop_
_entity.id
_entity.type
_entity.pdbx_description
1 polymer ?
#
loop_
_entity_poly.entity_id
_entity_poly.type
_entity_poly.pdbx_seq_one_letter_code
_entity_poly.pdbx_strand_id
1 'polypeptide(L)'
;MAMMQRRANVRLPPEVNRVLYIRNLPYKITAEEMYDIFGKYGAIRQIRVGNTPDTRGTAFVVYEDIFDAKNACDHLSGFNVCNRYLVVLYYQANKAFKRVDVDKKKDELEKVKTKYGINDEKK
;
A
#
# COMPACT_ATOMS: atom_id res chain seq x y z
N MET A 1 3.33 36.74 15.81
CA MET A 1 2.18 35.88 15.41
C MET A 1 2.49 34.45 15.79
N ALA A 2 2.11 34.07 17.00
CA ALA A 2 2.34 32.75 17.57
C ALA A 2 1.12 31.87 17.33
N MET A 3 1.27 30.77 16.58
CA MET A 3 0.45 29.54 16.71
C MET A 3 1.24 28.35 16.12
N MET A 4 2.27 27.90 16.83
CA MET A 4 2.73 26.51 16.70
C MET A 4 2.12 25.76 17.88
N GLN A 5 0.87 25.29 17.71
CA GLN A 5 0.20 24.47 18.70
C GLN A 5 1.10 23.25 18.99
N ARG A 6 1.52 23.10 20.25
CA ARG A 6 2.09 21.84 20.75
C ARG A 6 1.08 20.74 20.43
N ARG A 7 1.38 19.88 19.45
CA ARG A 7 0.61 18.66 19.19
C ARG A 7 0.76 17.81 20.44
N ALA A 8 -0.27 17.84 21.29
CA ALA A 8 -0.36 17.06 22.52
C ALA A 8 -0.11 15.58 22.23
N ASN A 9 0.30 14.82 23.25
CA ASN A 9 0.47 13.36 23.24
C ASN A 9 -0.84 12.62 22.84
N VAL A 10 -1.25 12.72 21.59
CA VAL A 10 -2.33 11.93 21.01
C VAL A 10 -1.71 10.57 20.70
N ARG A 11 -1.90 9.62 21.63
CA ARG A 11 -1.58 8.21 21.36
C ARG A 11 -2.48 7.74 20.22
N LEU A 12 -1.88 7.59 19.04
CA LEU A 12 -2.55 6.99 17.90
C LEU A 12 -2.74 5.49 18.14
N PRO A 13 -3.84 4.89 17.64
CA PRO A 13 -4.02 3.44 17.69
C PRO A 13 -2.80 2.71 17.13
N PRO A 14 -2.44 1.53 17.66
CA PRO A 14 -1.26 0.78 17.23
C PRO A 14 -1.33 0.33 15.75
N GLU A 15 -2.50 0.41 15.15
CA GLU A 15 -2.73 0.11 13.74
C GLU A 15 -2.35 1.25 12.79
N VAL A 16 -2.23 2.48 13.30
CA VAL A 16 -1.90 3.65 12.48
C VAL A 16 -0.42 3.59 12.10
N ASN A 17 -0.17 3.74 10.81
CA ASN A 17 1.18 3.71 10.25
C ASN A 17 1.39 4.91 9.31
N ARG A 18 2.63 5.39 9.21
CA ARG A 18 3.05 6.40 8.23
C ARG A 18 2.94 5.90 6.79
N VAL A 19 2.97 4.58 6.63
CA VAL A 19 2.83 3.91 5.34
C VAL A 19 1.37 3.56 5.13
N LEU A 20 0.80 4.04 4.04
CA LEU A 20 -0.53 3.69 3.56
C LEU A 20 -0.41 2.71 2.40
N TYR A 21 -1.31 1.72 2.39
CA TYR A 21 -1.52 0.78 1.32
C TYR A 21 -2.81 1.14 0.58
N ILE A 22 -2.67 1.45 -0.71
CA ILE A 22 -3.78 1.88 -1.56
C ILE A 22 -4.12 0.73 -2.50
N ARG A 23 -5.41 0.43 -2.61
CA ARG A 23 -5.97 -0.54 -3.56
C ARG A 23 -7.01 0.13 -4.47
N ASN A 24 -7.33 -0.58 -5.54
CA ASN A 24 -8.31 -0.17 -6.54
C ASN A 24 -7.91 1.08 -7.32
N LEU A 25 -6.61 1.33 -7.48
CA LEU A 25 -6.12 2.46 -8.26
C LEU A 25 -6.38 2.26 -9.75
N PRO A 26 -6.71 3.34 -10.48
CA PRO A 26 -6.76 3.31 -11.93
C PRO A 26 -5.41 2.89 -12.52
N TYR A 27 -5.43 2.03 -13.53
CA TYR A 27 -4.20 1.52 -14.14
C TYR A 27 -3.44 2.54 -14.99
N LYS A 28 -4.07 3.68 -15.26
CA LYS A 28 -3.52 4.79 -16.05
C LYS A 28 -3.10 5.98 -15.18
N ILE A 29 -3.17 5.86 -13.86
CA ILE A 29 -2.83 6.97 -12.96
C ILE A 29 -1.34 7.30 -13.07
N THR A 30 -1.05 8.59 -13.17
CA THR A 30 0.33 9.10 -13.25
C THR A 30 0.92 9.33 -11.87
N ALA A 31 2.25 9.41 -11.78
CA ALA A 31 2.92 9.76 -10.53
C ALA A 31 2.54 11.18 -10.07
N GLU A 32 2.38 12.12 -11.00
CA GLU A 32 2.00 13.51 -10.70
C GLU A 32 0.62 13.59 -10.04
N GLU A 33 -0.38 12.87 -10.57
CA GLU A 33 -1.71 12.79 -9.96
C GLU A 33 -1.68 12.18 -8.55
N MET A 34 -0.80 11.20 -8.32
CA MET A 34 -0.61 10.66 -6.96
C MET A 34 -0.07 11.73 -6.01
N TYR A 35 0.93 12.50 -6.43
CA TYR A 35 1.45 13.59 -5.60
C TYR A 35 0.41 14.70 -5.38
N ASP A 36 -0.44 15.01 -6.36
CA ASP A 36 -1.52 16.00 -6.20
C ASP A 36 -2.57 15.52 -5.18
N ILE A 37 -3.04 14.27 -5.29
CA ILE A 37 -4.07 13.71 -4.42
C ILE A 37 -3.55 13.52 -3.00
N PHE A 38 -2.40 12.85 -2.84
CA PHE A 38 -1.87 12.48 -1.53
C PHE A 38 -1.10 13.64 -0.87
N GLY A 39 -0.51 14.54 -1.66
CA GLY A 39 0.31 15.65 -1.16
C GLY A 39 -0.51 16.76 -0.50
N LYS A 40 -1.82 16.85 -0.77
CA LYS A 40 -2.74 17.77 -0.10
C LYS A 40 -2.85 17.56 1.41
N TYR A 41 -2.53 16.36 1.89
CA TYR A 41 -2.67 16.00 3.30
C TYR A 41 -1.37 16.11 4.09
N GLY A 42 -0.21 16.20 3.42
CA GLY A 42 1.09 16.30 4.08
C GLY A 42 2.27 15.95 3.17
N ALA A 43 3.47 16.08 3.73
CA ALA A 43 4.70 15.81 3.01
C ALA A 43 4.88 14.31 2.76
N ILE A 44 5.07 13.96 1.48
CA ILE A 44 5.27 12.57 1.04
C ILE A 44 6.77 12.28 0.97
N ARG A 45 7.19 11.23 1.67
CA ARG A 45 8.56 10.72 1.63
C ARG A 45 8.81 9.88 0.39
N GLN A 46 7.88 8.99 0.05
CA GLN A 46 8.02 8.10 -1.10
C GLN A 46 6.67 7.55 -1.56
N ILE A 47 6.48 7.43 -2.87
CA ILE A 47 5.39 6.66 -3.49
C ILE A 47 5.98 5.48 -4.25
N ARG A 48 5.43 4.28 -4.04
CA ARG A 48 5.76 3.07 -4.80
C ARG A 48 4.50 2.50 -5.42
N VAL A 49 4.44 2.50 -6.74
CA VAL A 49 3.31 1.93 -7.49
C VAL A 49 3.65 0.49 -7.89
N GLY A 50 2.69 -0.43 -7.70
CA GLY A 50 2.83 -1.81 -8.15
C GLY A 50 2.80 -1.89 -9.68
N ASN A 51 3.88 -2.42 -10.27
CA ASN A 51 4.04 -2.54 -11.73
C ASN A 51 3.92 -3.98 -12.23
N THR A 52 3.86 -4.98 -11.34
CA THR A 52 3.65 -6.38 -11.76
C THR A 52 2.17 -6.65 -11.99
N PRO A 53 1.80 -7.62 -12.85
CA PRO A 53 0.39 -7.98 -13.08
C PRO A 53 -0.38 -8.25 -11.77
N ASP A 54 0.25 -8.89 -10.79
CA ASP A 54 -0.33 -9.18 -9.47
C ASP A 54 -0.44 -7.95 -8.54
N THR A 55 0.37 -6.91 -8.75
CA THR A 55 0.39 -5.70 -7.91
C THR A 55 -0.17 -4.47 -8.59
N ARG A 56 -0.56 -4.58 -9.87
CA ARG A 56 -1.10 -3.47 -10.64
C ARG A 56 -2.38 -2.93 -10.00
N GLY A 57 -2.51 -1.60 -9.93
CA GLY A 57 -3.63 -0.95 -9.24
C GLY A 57 -3.50 -0.96 -7.71
N THR A 58 -2.31 -1.26 -7.20
CA THR A 58 -1.95 -1.05 -5.80
C THR A 58 -0.76 -0.10 -5.68
N ALA A 59 -0.67 0.63 -4.58
CA ALA A 59 0.46 1.51 -4.30
C ALA A 59 0.73 1.59 -2.80
N PHE A 60 1.97 1.93 -2.46
CA PHE A 60 2.38 2.29 -1.11
C PHE A 60 2.78 3.76 -1.10
N VAL A 61 2.15 4.53 -0.21
CA VAL A 61 2.51 5.94 0.02
C VAL A 61 3.07 6.06 1.42
N VAL A 62 4.25 6.64 1.52
CA VAL A 62 4.97 6.87 2.78
C VAL A 62 4.93 8.36 3.06
N TYR A 63 4.27 8.76 4.14
CA TYR A 63 4.32 10.12 4.64
C TYR A 63 5.50 10.35 5.57
N GLU A 64 5.93 11.59 5.71
CA GLU A 64 6.93 11.98 6.72
C GLU A 64 6.34 11.88 8.13
N ASP A 65 5.13 12.40 8.30
CA ASP A 65 4.41 12.46 9.58
C ASP A 65 3.27 11.43 9.66
N ILE A 66 3.04 10.91 10.86
CA ILE A 66 2.01 9.89 11.11
C ILE A 66 0.60 10.47 11.18
N PHE A 67 0.44 11.72 11.61
CA PHE A 67 -0.86 12.38 11.66
C PHE A 67 -1.34 12.73 10.26
N ASP A 68 -0.43 13.11 9.36
CA ASP A 68 -0.73 13.35 7.95
C ASP A 68 -1.20 12.07 7.26
N ALA A 69 -0.53 10.94 7.51
CA ALA A 69 -0.97 9.63 7.02
C ALA A 69 -2.36 9.25 7.55
N LYS A 70 -2.64 9.54 8.83
CA LYS A 70 -3.98 9.32 9.39
C LYS A 70 -5.02 10.16 8.66
N ASN A 71 -4.75 11.45 8.51
CA ASN A 71 -5.66 12.39 7.86
C ASN A 71 -5.95 11.98 6.41
N ALA A 72 -4.92 11.58 5.66
CA ALA A 72 -5.06 11.05 4.31
C ALA A 72 -5.92 9.78 4.29
N CYS A 73 -5.72 8.84 5.23
CA CYS A 73 -6.49 7.60 5.28
C CYS A 73 -7.98 7.84 5.52
N ASP A 74 -8.33 8.76 6.44
CA ASP A 74 -9.73 9.07 6.78
C ASP A 74 -10.47 9.73 5.59
N HIS A 75 -9.80 10.60 4.83
CA HIS A 75 -10.45 11.38 3.76
C HIS A 75 -10.36 10.76 2.37
N LEU A 76 -9.30 9.98 2.09
CA LEU A 76 -9.10 9.37 0.77
C LEU A 76 -9.72 7.97 0.64
N SER A 77 -10.14 7.37 1.76
CA SER A 77 -10.91 6.12 1.71
C SER A 77 -12.27 6.37 1.06
N GLY A 78 -12.54 5.70 -0.07
CA GLY A 78 -13.74 5.93 -0.87
C GLY A 78 -13.66 7.15 -1.78
N PHE A 79 -12.48 7.75 -1.99
CA PHE A 79 -12.31 8.83 -2.96
C PHE A 79 -12.45 8.30 -4.39
N ASN A 80 -13.25 8.96 -5.22
CA ASN A 80 -13.46 8.56 -6.61
C ASN A 80 -12.37 9.14 -7.52
N VAL A 81 -11.58 8.26 -8.14
CA VAL A 81 -10.60 8.63 -9.18
C VAL A 81 -10.92 7.84 -10.44
N CYS A 82 -11.24 8.54 -11.52
CA CYS A 82 -11.53 7.93 -12.84
C CYS A 82 -12.60 6.82 -12.77
N ASN A 83 -13.71 7.07 -12.06
CA ASN A 83 -14.81 6.11 -11.81
C ASN A 83 -14.39 4.88 -10.99
N ARG A 84 -13.32 4.97 -10.21
CA ARG A 84 -12.90 3.94 -9.25
C ARG A 84 -12.76 4.54 -7.87
N TYR A 85 -13.41 3.90 -6.89
CA TYR A 85 -13.32 4.29 -5.49
C TYR A 85 -12.05 3.70 -4.87
N LEU A 86 -11.15 4.56 -4.42
CA LEU A 86 -9.91 4.15 -3.79
C LEU A 86 -10.18 3.48 -2.45
N VAL A 87 -9.38 2.47 -2.13
CA VAL A 87 -9.38 1.85 -0.81
C VAL A 87 -8.04 2.11 -0.17
N VAL A 88 -8.04 2.92 0.88
CA VAL A 88 -6.82 3.30 1.61
C VAL A 88 -6.81 2.58 2.95
N LEU A 89 -5.70 1.90 3.25
CA LEU A 89 -5.52 1.09 4.45
C LEU A 89 -4.17 1.41 5.07
N TYR A 90 -4.04 1.29 6.39
CA TYR A 90 -2.72 1.32 7.02
C TYR A 90 -1.89 0.09 6.62
N TYR A 91 -0.59 0.31 6.43
CA TYR A 91 0.33 -0.78 6.17
C TYR A 91 0.44 -1.71 7.38
N GLN A 92 0.06 -2.97 7.18
CA GLN A 92 0.22 -4.04 8.15
C GLN A 92 1.36 -4.97 7.72
N ALA A 93 2.50 -4.85 8.41
CA ALA A 93 3.70 -5.67 8.18
C ALA A 93 3.36 -7.17 8.09
N ASN A 94 2.62 -7.71 9.06
CA ASN A 94 2.23 -9.13 9.10
C ASN A 94 1.46 -9.61 7.86
N LYS A 95 0.69 -8.74 7.20
CA LYS A 95 -0.04 -9.12 5.97
C LYS A 95 0.83 -8.98 4.72
N ALA A 96 1.77 -8.03 4.71
CA ALA A 96 2.69 -7.84 3.60
C ALA A 96 3.69 -9.01 3.50
N PHE A 97 4.28 -9.44 4.62
CA PHE A 97 5.25 -10.55 4.64
C PHE A 97 4.60 -11.90 4.30
N LYS A 98 3.35 -12.15 4.72
CA LYS A 98 2.62 -13.38 4.36
C LYS A 98 2.56 -13.63 2.85
N ARG A 99 2.42 -12.59 2.01
CA ARG A 99 2.42 -12.77 0.55
C ARG A 99 3.81 -13.13 0.03
N VAL A 100 4.86 -12.51 0.57
CA VAL A 100 6.25 -12.78 0.18
C VAL A 100 6.64 -14.23 0.50
N ASP A 101 6.26 -14.74 1.67
CA ASP A 101 6.52 -16.14 2.05
C ASP A 101 5.77 -17.15 1.16
N VAL A 102 4.54 -16.83 0.76
CA VAL A 102 3.74 -17.69 -0.13
C VAL A 102 4.32 -17.72 -1.55
N ASP A 103 4.75 -16.57 -2.07
CA ASP A 103 5.38 -16.48 -3.40
C ASP A 103 6.72 -17.22 -3.44
N LYS A 104 7.57 -17.06 -2.43
CA LYS A 104 8.83 -17.82 -2.32
C LYS A 104 8.59 -19.32 -2.27
N LYS A 105 7.63 -19.77 -1.44
CA LYS A 105 7.27 -21.19 -1.37
C LYS A 105 6.73 -21.74 -2.68
N LYS A 106 5.99 -20.95 -3.47
CA LYS A 106 5.51 -21.35 -4.80
C LYS A 106 6.67 -21.57 -5.77
N ASP A 107 7.59 -20.61 -5.87
CA ASP A 107 8.75 -20.68 -6.76
C ASP A 107 9.69 -21.86 -6.39
N GLU A 108 9.91 -22.08 -5.09
CA GLU A 108 10.67 -23.25 -4.61
C GLU A 108 9.95 -24.57 -4.94
N LEU A 109 8.63 -24.62 -4.78
CA LEU A 109 7.83 -25.80 -5.11
C LEU A 109 7.84 -26.09 -6.62
N GLU A 110 7.77 -25.07 -7.48
CA GLU A 110 7.86 -25.23 -8.94
C GLU A 110 9.25 -25.72 -9.35
N LYS A 111 10.32 -25.19 -8.75
CA LYS A 111 11.69 -25.66 -8.97
C LYS A 111 11.89 -27.10 -8.54
N VAL A 112 11.34 -27.49 -7.39
CA VAL A 112 11.38 -28.87 -6.90
C VAL A 112 10.57 -29.79 -7.80
N LYS A 113 9.34 -29.42 -8.20
CA LYS A 113 8.52 -30.21 -9.13
C LYS A 113 9.20 -30.43 -10.47
N THR A 114 9.84 -29.39 -11.01
CA THR A 114 10.60 -29.45 -12.28
C THR A 114 11.86 -30.30 -12.12
N LYS A 115 12.58 -30.18 -11.00
CA LYS A 115 13.81 -30.94 -10.71
C LYS A 115 13.55 -32.44 -10.51
N TYR A 116 12.41 -32.81 -9.94
CA TYR A 116 12.06 -34.20 -9.66
C TYR A 116 11.10 -34.81 -10.69
N GLY A 117 10.73 -34.08 -11.76
CA GLY A 117 9.91 -34.60 -12.86
C GLY A 117 8.55 -35.16 -12.40
N ILE A 118 7.97 -34.58 -11.34
CA ILE A 118 6.69 -35.03 -10.80
C ILE A 118 5.58 -34.46 -11.68
N ASN A 119 5.21 -35.18 -12.74
CA ASN A 119 3.92 -35.03 -13.39
C ASN A 119 2.87 -35.73 -12.50
N ASP A 120 1.87 -34.98 -12.05
CA ASP A 120 0.68 -35.52 -11.41
C ASP A 120 -0.13 -36.27 -12.48
N GLU A 121 0.31 -37.48 -12.86
CA GLU A 121 -0.54 -38.44 -13.57
C GLU A 121 -1.64 -38.89 -12.60
N LYS A 122 -2.68 -38.07 -12.46
CA LYS A 122 -3.96 -38.52 -11.92
C LYS A 122 -4.67 -39.36 -12.99
N LYS A 123 -4.78 -40.65 -12.72
CA LYS A 123 -5.91 -41.47 -13.17
C LYS A 123 -7.02 -41.37 -12.12
#